data_AF-A0A3N1RBY4-F1
#
_entry.id   AF-A0A3N1RBY4-F1
#
_cell.length_a   1.000
_cell.length_b   1.000
_cell.length_c   1.000
_cell.angle_alpha   90.00
_cell.angle_beta   90.00
_cell.angle_gamma   90.00
#
_symmetry.space_group_name_H-M   'P 1'
#
loop_
_entity.id
_entity.type
_entity.pdbx_description
1 polymer ?
#
loop_
_entity_poly.entity_id
_entity_poly.type
_entity_poly.pdbx_seq_one_letter_code
_entity_poly.pdbx_strand_id
1 'polypeptide(L)' 'MMEAMELPDLFDVSEEQPERLAHIVEHYAALLDVGDRDGYQVCAEFLGAVERVGYTFSYGLDGVPYGLRLL' A
#
# COMPACT_ATOMS: atom_id res chain seq x y z
N MET A 1 -0.24 20.60 -23.12
CA MET A 1 0.34 19.35 -22.59
C MET A 1 -0.47 19.01 -21.36
N MET A 2 -1.31 17.98 -21.40
CA MET A 2 -1.81 17.40 -20.15
C MET A 2 -0.64 16.58 -19.62
N GLU A 3 0.06 17.09 -18.62
CA GLU A 3 0.85 16.24 -17.74
C GLU A 3 -0.07 15.09 -17.32
N ALA A 4 0.35 13.85 -17.61
CA ALA A 4 -0.27 12.72 -16.97
C ALA A 4 -0.09 12.97 -15.48
N MET A 5 -1.16 13.33 -14.77
CA MET A 5 -1.13 13.50 -13.33
C MET A 5 -0.77 12.12 -12.78
N GLU A 6 0.53 11.89 -12.55
CA GLU A 6 1.01 10.76 -11.78
C GLU A 6 0.30 10.89 -10.45
N LEU A 7 -0.70 10.05 -10.21
CA LEU A 7 -1.42 10.05 -8.95
C LEU A 7 -0.38 9.89 -7.85
N PRO A 8 -0.40 10.74 -6.81
CA PRO A 8 0.59 10.68 -5.76
C PRO A 8 0.55 9.30 -5.11
N ASP A 9 1.72 8.79 -4.75
CA ASP A 9 1.81 7.56 -3.96
C ASP A 9 1.20 7.84 -2.59
N LEU A 10 0.04 7.24 -2.33
CA LEU A 10 -0.66 7.41 -1.07
C LEU A 10 0.16 6.90 0.12
N PHE A 11 1.18 6.05 -0.08
CA PHE A 11 2.13 5.72 0.98
C PHE A 11 2.94 6.94 1.45
N ASP A 12 3.33 7.83 0.53
CA ASP A 12 4.05 9.07 0.84
C ASP A 12 3.12 10.17 1.38
N VAL A 13 1.87 10.20 0.93
CA VAL A 13 0.84 11.17 1.39
C VAL A 13 -0.22 10.51 2.27
N SER A 14 0.22 9.97 3.40
CA SER A 14 -0.66 9.26 4.35
C SER A 14 -1.82 10.11 4.89
N GLU A 15 -1.68 11.43 4.90
CA GLU A 15 -2.75 12.39 5.26
C GLU A 15 -3.92 12.43 4.26
N GLU A 16 -3.69 12.04 3.01
CA GLU A 16 -4.72 11.96 1.96
C GLU A 16 -5.40 10.57 1.91
N GLN A 17 -4.92 9.60 2.68
CA GLN A 17 -5.53 8.29 2.75
C GLN A 17 -6.87 8.36 3.49
N PRO A 18 -7.95 7.76 2.94
CA PRO A 18 -9.18 7.58 3.70
C PRO A 18 -8.92 6.74 4.95
N GLU A 19 -9.65 7.01 6.04
CA GLU A 19 -9.50 6.31 7.33
C GLU A 19 -9.46 4.78 7.17
N ARG A 20 -10.31 4.23 6.30
CA ARG A 20 -10.38 2.79 6.03
C ARG A 20 -9.09 2.26 5.39
N LEU A 21 -8.48 3.02 4.48
CA LEU A 21 -7.23 2.63 3.82
C LEU A 21 -6.06 2.77 4.79
N ALA A 22 -6.00 3.88 5.53
CA ALA A 22 -4.99 4.14 6.55
C ALA A 22 -4.91 3.00 7.56
N HIS A 23 -6.03 2.53 8.09
CA HIS A 23 -6.03 1.40 9.02
C HIS A 23 -5.50 0.10 8.43
N ILE A 24 -5.73 -0.16 7.13
CA ILE A 24 -5.17 -1.33 6.45
C ILE A 24 -3.65 -1.14 6.33
N VAL A 25 -3.21 0.02 5.83
CA VAL A 25 -1.78 0.36 5.65
C VAL A 25 -1.02 0.24 6.98
N GLU A 26 -1.53 0.82 8.06
CA GLU A 26 -0.93 0.74 9.39
C GLU A 26 -0.82 -0.71 9.89
N HIS A 27 -1.87 -1.51 9.71
CA HIS A 27 -1.86 -2.91 10.14
C HIS A 27 -0.78 -3.72 9.44
N TYR A 28 -0.67 -3.60 8.11
CA TYR A 28 0.31 -4.35 7.33
C TYR A 28 1.73 -3.77 7.44
N ALA A 29 1.88 -2.46 7.63
CA ALA A 29 3.16 -1.84 7.93
C ALA A 29 3.74 -2.37 9.25
N ALA A 30 2.91 -2.51 10.29
CA ALA A 30 3.33 -3.12 11.55
C ALA A 30 3.73 -4.59 11.38
N LEU A 31 3.02 -5.37 10.55
CA LEU A 31 3.39 -6.76 10.25
C LEU A 31 4.73 -6.88 9.53
N LEU A 32 5.03 -5.96 8.60
CA LEU A 32 6.32 -5.89 7.91
C LEU A 32 7.46 -5.46 8.85
N ASP A 33 7.21 -4.48 9.73
CA ASP A 33 8.19 -3.96 10.69
C ASP A 33 8.60 -5.01 11.74
N VAL A 34 7.65 -5.82 12.22
CA VAL A 34 7.92 -6.91 13.16
C VAL A 34 8.87 -7.97 12.56
N GLY A 35 8.81 -8.19 11.24
CA GLY A 35 9.71 -9.11 10.54
C GLY A 35 9.57 -10.60 10.90
N ASP A 36 8.52 -10.98 11.62
CA ASP A 36 8.25 -12.38 12.02
C ASP A 36 7.67 -13.21 10.86
N ARG A 37 7.08 -12.54 9.87
CA ARG A 37 6.45 -13.13 8.69
C ARG A 37 7.24 -12.80 7.41
N ASP A 38 7.08 -13.65 6.40
CA ASP A 38 7.64 -13.40 5.08
C ASP A 38 7.04 -12.14 4.45
N GLY A 39 7.89 -11.16 4.12
CA GLY A 39 7.46 -9.86 3.59
C GLY A 39 6.65 -9.96 2.30
N TYR A 40 6.95 -10.93 1.41
CA TYR A 40 6.16 -11.14 0.21
C TYR A 40 4.76 -11.65 0.52
N GLN A 41 4.63 -12.58 1.48
CA GLN A 41 3.32 -13.06 1.90
C GLN A 41 2.49 -11.93 2.51
N VAL A 42 3.11 -11.10 3.36
CA VAL A 42 2.45 -9.94 3.96
C VAL A 42 2.03 -8.94 2.89
N CYS A 43 2.89 -8.63 1.91
CA CYS A 43 2.55 -7.76 0.79
C CYS A 43 1.44 -8.33 -0.10
N ALA A 44 1.43 -9.64 -0.36
CA ALA A 44 0.37 -10.28 -1.15
C ALA A 44 -1.00 -10.19 -0.44
N GLU A 45 -1.03 -10.43 0.87
CA GLU A 45 -2.25 -10.25 1.68
C GLU A 45 -2.67 -8.77 1.73
N PHE A 46 -1.71 -7.87 1.89
CA PHE A 46 -1.94 -6.43 1.92
C PHE A 46 -2.53 -5.94 0.59
N LEU A 47 -2.01 -6.40 -0.55
CA LEU A 47 -2.53 -6.05 -1.87
C LEU A 47 -4.00 -6.47 -2.00
N GLY A 48 -4.32 -7.71 -1.63
CA GLY A 48 -5.70 -8.17 -1.64
C GLY A 48 -6.62 -7.41 -0.68
N ALA A 49 -6.11 -6.88 0.43
CA ALA A 49 -6.87 -6.06 1.36
C ALA A 49 -7.19 -4.68 0.78
N VAL A 50 -6.23 -4.02 0.15
CA VAL A 50 -6.45 -2.70 -0.48
C VAL A 50 -7.32 -2.80 -1.73
N GLU A 51 -7.22 -3.89 -2.51
CA GLU A 51 -8.05 -4.10 -3.70
C GLU A 51 -9.53 -4.20 -3.36
N ARG A 52 -9.87 -4.79 -2.21
CA ARG A 52 -11.26 -4.84 -1.72
C ARG A 52 -11.83 -3.48 -1.36
N VAL A 53 -10.98 -2.49 -1.08
CA VAL A 53 -11.40 -1.10 -0.81
C VAL A 53 -11.21 -0.18 -2.02
N GLY A 54 -10.84 -0.72 -3.18
CA GLY A 54 -10.72 0.03 -4.44
C GLY A 54 -9.36 0.66 -4.69
N TYR A 55 -8.32 0.17 -4.03
CA TYR A 55 -6.95 0.66 -4.17
C TYR A 55 -6.01 -0.45 -4.62
N THR A 56 -4.85 -0.10 -5.13
CA THR A 56 -3.83 -1.05 -5.55
C THR A 56 -2.44 -0.47 -5.31
N PHE A 57 -1.45 -1.35 -5.19
CA PHE A 57 -0.05 -0.97 -5.09
C PHE A 57 0.84 -2.05 -5.71
N SER A 58 2.14 -1.82 -5.79
CA SER A 58 3.14 -2.81 -6.21
C SER A 58 4.18 -2.99 -5.12
N TYR A 59 4.85 -4.13 -5.06
CA TYR A 59 5.87 -4.38 -4.03
C TYR A 59 7.14 -4.96 -4.65
N GLY A 60 8.28 -4.55 -4.10
CA GLY A 60 9.61 -4.94 -4.55
C GLY A 60 10.01 -6.35 -4.13
N LEU A 61 11.17 -6.80 -4.63
CA LEU A 61 11.76 -8.07 -4.21
C LEU A 61 12.28 -8.06 -2.75
N ASP A 62 12.38 -6.87 -2.20
CA ASP A 62 12.66 -6.55 -0.80
C ASP A 62 11.42 -6.67 0.10
N GLY A 63 10.23 -6.88 -0.47
CA GLY A 63 8.97 -6.93 0.30
C GLY A 63 8.52 -5.55 0.78
N VAL A 64 8.97 -4.46 0.15
CA VAL A 64 8.51 -3.11 0.44
C VAL A 64 7.40 -2.72 -0.54
N PRO A 65 6.20 -2.35 -0.04
CA PRO A 65 5.12 -1.85 -0.86
C PRO A 65 5.37 -0.40 -1.30
N TYR A 66 4.99 -0.08 -2.53
CA TYR A 66 5.13 1.25 -3.14
C TYR A 66 4.02 1.51 -4.17
N GLY A 67 3.78 2.78 -4.49
CA GLY A 67 2.84 3.22 -5.52
C GLY A 67 1.38 2.94 -5.18
N LEU A 68 0.97 3.17 -3.93
CA LEU A 68 -0.44 3.04 -3.52
C LEU A 68 -1.29 4.09 -4.22
N ARG A 69 -2.29 3.63 -4.95
CA ARG A 69 -3.20 4.50 -5.73
C ARG A 69 -4.58 3.88 -5.82
N LEU A 70 -5.55 4.68 -6.24
CA LEU A 70 -6.87 4.19 -6.59
C LEU A 70 -6.80 3.23 -7.80
N LEU A 71 -7.58 2.14 -7.75
CA LEU A 71 -7.69 1.15 -8.83
C LEU A 71 -8.45 1.72 -10.04
#